data_AF-A0AAE9A2V5-F1
#
_entry.id   AF-A0AAE9A2V5-F1
#
_cell.length_a   1.000
_cell.length_b   1.000
_cell.length_c   1.000
_cell.angle_alpha   90.00
_cell.angle_beta   90.00
_cell.angle_gamma   90.00
#
_symmetry.space_group_name_H-M   'P 1'
#
loop_
_entity.id
_entity.type
_entity.pdbx_description
1 polymer ?
#
loop_
_entity_poly.entity_id
_entity_poly.type
_entity_poly.pdbx_seq_one_letter_code
_entity_poly.pdbx_strand_id
1 'polypeptide(L)'
;MDQFHHLFSSNRTPHMPRDTIDRYFKTKEEGDTPCHVIVCCNGCFWKINILNQDDDTLKTSDELFNMLQFVKDNSSNECSGCVSKLSTSHRDVWTTNRDELLRVSAANMRHLKDVESSILFMSLVPKNGGNNHQKLMTDALQDESWFVWQDKSVSITVYEDAQVMVQGDHSNIDAIVLLQVGDYAASRVRKELWHPQKTGSDQHFEFPERLIFEINEPLRHAISQADVDFYKSKQLYRARPVHFFGYGNDLCRTAKLYTDTVVQLALQLAFLKTHGSFGPIYETASTRKYFHGRTETVRGCTQQFVRFAKALTDEKKTEKEDLKKLFDSAMNAHNQLMADCMDGRGFDRHLLGLKQTLTIMNKGCGPKRAIPKFLKDDTWKRTGGDGNFLLSTSFIGYMDNEQPGTIGYVAAMRPDGYGCFYRIGKNRISVAVSDWVGSRSNIDAFCGNILWALDALSPFLTPAQKL
;
A
#
# COMPACT_ATOMS: atom_id res chain seq x y z
N MET A 1 1.61 19.14 1.39
CA MET A 1 2.61 18.33 0.65
C MET A 1 3.60 17.61 1.56
N ASP A 2 3.46 17.71 2.89
CA ASP A 2 4.38 17.13 3.89
C ASP A 2 4.78 15.67 3.63
N GLN A 3 3.82 14.80 3.29
CA GLN A 3 4.09 13.38 3.03
C GLN A 3 5.16 13.11 1.94
N PHE A 4 5.42 14.03 1.00
CA PHE A 4 6.49 13.85 0.02
C PHE A 4 7.89 13.95 0.65
N HIS A 5 8.05 14.67 1.76
CA HIS A 5 9.31 14.73 2.52
C HIS A 5 9.64 13.42 3.23
N HIS A 6 8.66 12.51 3.31
CA HIS A 6 8.76 11.21 3.98
C HIS A 6 8.90 10.04 2.99
N LEU A 7 8.89 10.32 1.69
CA LEU A 7 8.93 9.30 0.65
C LEU A 7 10.33 8.76 0.42
N PHE A 8 11.30 9.63 0.17
CA PHE A 8 12.70 9.24 -0.06
C PHE A 8 13.52 9.38 1.21
N SER A 9 14.63 8.64 1.28
CA SER A 9 15.59 8.73 2.39
C SER A 9 14.90 8.67 3.76
N SER A 10 13.97 7.72 3.89
CA SER A 10 13.17 7.52 5.10
C SER A 10 13.10 6.04 5.43
N ASN A 11 13.09 5.74 6.73
CA ASN A 11 13.09 4.38 7.24
C ASN A 11 12.32 4.29 8.56
N ARG A 12 11.59 3.20 8.75
CA ARG A 12 11.01 2.83 10.03
C ARG A 12 12.03 2.09 10.87
N THR A 13 12.31 2.59 12.06
CA THR A 13 13.30 1.94 12.94
C THR A 13 12.57 1.20 14.07
N PRO A 14 12.77 -0.11 14.22
CA PRO A 14 12.10 -0.90 15.24
C PRO A 14 12.61 -0.51 16.63
N HIS A 15 11.70 -0.21 17.55
CA HIS A 15 12.04 0.19 18.92
C HIS A 15 11.01 -0.28 19.93
N MET A 16 11.46 -0.55 21.14
CA MET A 16 10.60 -0.79 22.30
C MET A 16 10.35 0.53 23.06
N PRO A 17 9.10 0.85 23.48
CA PRO A 17 7.86 0.12 23.23
C PRO A 17 7.16 0.53 21.91
N ARG A 18 7.82 1.35 21.08
CA ARG A 18 7.26 1.86 19.83
C ARG A 18 8.36 2.23 18.85
N ASP A 19 8.21 1.77 17.62
CA ASP A 19 9.03 2.16 16.46
C ASP A 19 9.03 3.68 16.21
N THR A 20 10.08 4.14 15.56
CA THR A 20 10.22 5.52 15.07
C THR A 20 10.24 5.56 13.54
N ILE A 21 10.03 6.75 13.00
CA ILE A 21 10.25 7.02 11.58
C ILE A 21 11.38 8.01 11.49
N ASP A 22 12.49 7.58 10.91
CA ASP A 22 13.66 8.39 10.68
C ASP A 22 13.59 8.97 9.27
N ARG A 23 13.65 10.31 9.20
CA ARG A 23 13.64 11.08 7.95
C ARG A 23 15.01 11.69 7.74
N TYR A 24 15.74 11.16 6.76
CA TYR A 24 17.06 11.67 6.37
C TYR A 24 16.98 12.65 5.20
N PHE A 25 15.86 12.67 4.46
CA PHE A 25 15.63 13.64 3.40
C PHE A 25 15.63 15.07 3.94
N LYS A 26 16.30 15.94 3.19
CA LYS A 26 16.31 17.39 3.37
C LYS A 26 16.20 18.08 2.02
N THR A 27 15.46 19.18 1.98
CA THR A 27 15.52 20.10 0.84
C THR A 27 16.86 20.83 0.82
N LYS A 28 17.20 21.45 -0.31
CA LYS A 28 18.43 22.27 -0.44
C LYS A 28 18.55 23.36 0.64
N GLU A 29 17.43 23.91 1.09
CA GLU A 29 17.39 24.93 2.16
C GLU A 29 17.59 24.33 3.56
N GLU A 30 17.20 23.08 3.77
CA GLU A 30 17.36 22.35 5.04
C GLU A 30 18.78 21.76 5.22
N GLY A 31 19.55 21.63 4.13
CA GLY A 31 20.94 21.19 4.12
C GLY A 31 21.16 19.86 3.39
N ASP A 32 22.26 19.18 3.73
CA ASP A 32 22.69 17.97 3.03
C ASP A 32 21.70 16.81 3.18
N THR A 33 21.46 16.11 2.08
CA THR A 33 20.57 14.95 1.99
C THR A 33 21.34 13.74 1.45
N PRO A 34 21.01 12.49 1.86
CA PRO A 34 21.60 11.31 1.27
C PRO A 34 21.37 11.23 -0.25
N CYS A 35 22.43 10.89 -0.98
CA CYS A 35 22.47 10.80 -2.43
C CYS A 35 22.74 9.37 -2.94
N HIS A 36 22.52 8.33 -2.13
CA HIS A 36 22.77 6.94 -2.53
C HIS A 36 21.52 6.07 -2.48
N VAL A 37 21.53 4.99 -3.26
CA VAL A 37 20.56 3.88 -3.20
C VAL A 37 21.24 2.63 -2.67
N ILE A 38 20.45 1.71 -2.09
CA ILE A 38 20.91 0.34 -1.84
C ILE A 38 20.31 -0.57 -2.90
N VAL A 39 21.17 -1.37 -3.53
CA VAL A 39 20.78 -2.43 -4.45
C VAL A 39 21.08 -3.78 -3.81
N CYS A 40 20.07 -4.62 -3.68
CA CYS A 40 20.16 -6.02 -3.27
C CYS A 40 20.10 -6.93 -4.51
N CYS A 41 21.13 -7.73 -4.75
CA CYS A 41 21.13 -8.71 -5.84
C CYS A 41 21.60 -10.06 -5.28
N ASN A 42 20.80 -11.12 -5.43
CA ASN A 42 21.11 -12.44 -4.85
C ASN A 42 21.43 -12.41 -3.34
N GLY A 43 20.78 -11.52 -2.57
CA GLY A 43 21.08 -11.32 -1.14
C GLY A 43 22.30 -10.42 -0.85
N CYS A 44 23.06 -10.03 -1.87
CA CYS A 44 24.18 -9.11 -1.76
C CYS A 44 23.71 -7.65 -1.78
N PHE A 45 24.03 -6.88 -0.72
CA PHE A 45 23.78 -5.45 -0.64
C PHE A 45 24.94 -4.64 -1.23
N TRP A 46 24.59 -3.65 -2.04
CA TRP A 46 25.51 -2.73 -2.69
C TRP A 46 25.01 -1.30 -2.53
N LYS A 47 25.93 -0.38 -2.26
CA LYS A 47 25.65 1.05 -2.22
C LYS A 47 26.10 1.69 -3.53
N ILE A 48 25.19 2.42 -4.14
CA ILE A 48 25.45 3.18 -5.37
C ILE A 48 25.11 4.64 -5.09
N ASN A 49 26.08 5.53 -5.30
CA ASN A 49 25.84 6.97 -5.27
C ASN A 49 25.16 7.37 -6.59
N ILE A 50 24.09 8.17 -6.54
CA ILE A 50 23.37 8.60 -7.75
C ILE A 50 23.95 9.91 -8.33
N LEU A 51 24.82 10.58 -7.59
CA LEU A 51 25.56 11.74 -8.06
C LEU A 51 27.01 11.35 -8.38
N ASN A 52 27.60 12.03 -9.36
CA ASN A 52 29.03 11.96 -9.67
C ASN A 52 29.85 12.61 -8.56
N GLN A 53 30.92 11.94 -8.12
CA GLN A 53 31.76 12.41 -7.01
C GLN A 53 32.52 13.70 -7.34
N ASP A 54 32.80 13.93 -8.63
CA ASP A 54 33.64 15.04 -9.07
C ASP A 54 32.87 16.38 -9.12
N ASP A 55 31.57 16.35 -9.45
CA ASP A 55 30.81 17.57 -9.76
C ASP A 55 29.35 17.58 -9.25
N ASP A 56 28.95 16.58 -8.47
CA ASP A 56 27.59 16.40 -7.95
C ASP A 56 26.48 16.35 -9.02
N THR A 57 26.83 16.09 -10.29
CA THR A 57 25.84 15.91 -11.35
C THR A 57 25.15 14.55 -11.24
N LEU A 58 23.89 14.47 -11.69
CA LEU A 58 23.16 13.20 -11.68
C LEU A 58 23.79 12.22 -12.68
N LYS A 59 24.05 10.99 -12.22
CA LYS A 59 24.50 9.91 -13.10
C LYS A 59 23.50 9.65 -14.22
N THR A 60 24.04 9.49 -15.42
CA THR A 60 23.30 9.15 -16.64
C THR A 60 22.75 7.72 -16.57
N SER A 61 21.78 7.42 -17.44
CA SER A 61 21.23 6.06 -17.56
C SER A 61 22.30 5.02 -17.93
N ASP A 62 23.30 5.39 -18.74
CA ASP A 62 24.39 4.50 -19.13
C ASP A 62 25.34 4.20 -17.96
N GLU A 63 25.67 5.20 -17.15
CA GLU A 63 26.46 5.02 -15.93
C GLU A 63 25.74 4.12 -14.93
N LEU A 64 24.46 4.38 -14.67
CA LEU A 64 23.64 3.55 -13.78
C LEU A 64 23.49 2.13 -14.31
N PHE A 65 23.31 1.96 -15.62
CA PHE A 65 23.26 0.64 -16.24
C PHE A 65 24.56 -0.15 -16.03
N ASN A 66 25.71 0.47 -16.29
CA ASN A 66 27.01 -0.18 -16.08
C ASN A 66 27.22 -0.55 -14.60
N MET A 67 26.77 0.29 -13.66
CA MET A 67 26.82 -0.01 -12.22
C MET A 67 25.90 -1.17 -11.83
N LEU A 68 24.67 -1.21 -12.34
CA LEU A 68 23.74 -2.33 -12.09
C LEU A 68 24.24 -3.63 -12.73
N GLN A 69 24.85 -3.56 -13.91
CA GLN A 69 25.50 -4.69 -14.57
C GLN A 69 26.67 -5.20 -13.71
N PHE A 70 27.53 -4.31 -13.20
CA PHE A 70 28.59 -4.67 -12.27
C PHE A 70 28.04 -5.36 -11.01
N VAL A 71 26.98 -4.82 -10.41
CA VAL A 71 26.31 -5.45 -9.26
C VAL A 71 25.82 -6.85 -9.60
N LYS A 72 25.15 -7.03 -10.74
CA LYS A 72 24.64 -8.32 -11.19
C LYS A 72 25.76 -9.34 -11.38
N ASP A 73 26.85 -8.94 -12.02
CA ASP A 73 27.97 -9.83 -12.35
C ASP A 73 28.84 -10.18 -11.13
N ASN A 74 28.82 -9.36 -10.08
CA ASN A 74 29.65 -9.55 -8.88
C ASN A 74 28.86 -9.99 -7.62
N SER A 75 27.58 -10.33 -7.77
CA SER A 75 26.75 -10.80 -6.64
C SER A 75 26.68 -12.32 -6.55
N SER A 76 27.37 -12.87 -5.55
CA SER A 76 27.22 -14.27 -5.12
C SER A 76 25.80 -14.58 -4.63
N ASN A 77 25.42 -15.86 -4.66
CA ASN A 77 24.16 -16.29 -4.06
C ASN A 77 24.28 -16.37 -2.53
N GLU A 78 23.80 -15.32 -1.86
CA GLU A 78 23.76 -15.15 -0.41
C GLU A 78 22.32 -15.06 0.13
N CYS A 79 21.32 -15.44 -0.67
CA CYS A 79 19.91 -15.31 -0.33
C CYS A 79 19.54 -15.98 1.00
N SER A 80 20.17 -17.10 1.37
CA SER A 80 19.87 -17.82 2.62
C SER A 80 20.20 -16.99 3.87
N GLY A 81 21.34 -16.28 3.87
CA GLY A 81 21.85 -15.47 4.97
C GLY A 81 21.53 -13.97 4.86
N CYS A 82 20.63 -13.58 3.96
CA CYS A 82 20.34 -12.18 3.69
C CYS A 82 19.69 -11.47 4.90
N VAL A 83 20.26 -10.33 5.30
CA VAL A 83 19.80 -9.57 6.48
C VAL A 83 18.44 -8.91 6.30
N SER A 84 17.97 -8.64 5.07
CA SER A 84 16.64 -8.05 4.84
C SER A 84 15.51 -8.91 5.40
N LYS A 85 15.71 -10.24 5.48
CA LYS A 85 14.74 -11.17 6.06
C LYS A 85 14.34 -10.79 7.48
N LEU A 86 15.27 -10.26 8.28
CA LEU A 86 15.00 -9.87 9.67
C LEU A 86 13.90 -8.80 9.76
N SER A 87 13.81 -7.92 8.77
CA SER A 87 12.79 -6.85 8.71
C SER A 87 11.35 -7.37 8.53
N THR A 88 11.17 -8.65 8.15
CA THR A 88 9.86 -9.30 8.01
C THR A 88 9.27 -9.80 9.34
N SER A 89 10.08 -9.82 10.40
CA SER A 89 9.70 -10.38 11.70
C SER A 89 8.70 -9.50 12.45
N HIS A 90 8.08 -10.08 13.48
CA HIS A 90 7.34 -9.31 14.48
C HIS A 90 8.21 -8.16 15.03
N ARG A 91 7.63 -6.98 15.26
CA ARG A 91 8.37 -5.74 15.55
C ARG A 91 9.31 -5.88 16.75
N ASP A 92 8.84 -6.46 17.84
CA ASP A 92 9.62 -6.69 19.06
C ASP A 92 10.81 -7.65 18.84
N VAL A 93 10.61 -8.69 18.01
CA VAL A 93 11.65 -9.65 17.63
C VAL A 93 12.68 -8.93 16.75
N TRP A 94 12.21 -8.12 15.80
CA TRP A 94 13.08 -7.33 14.95
C TRP A 94 13.87 -6.29 15.75
N THR A 95 13.29 -5.61 16.74
CA THR A 95 14.04 -4.71 17.64
C THR A 95 15.22 -5.43 18.28
N THR A 96 14.98 -6.62 18.85
CA THR A 96 16.02 -7.42 19.52
C THR A 96 17.12 -7.84 18.54
N ASN A 97 16.74 -8.32 17.35
CA ASN A 97 17.69 -8.74 16.32
C ASN A 97 18.46 -7.58 15.71
N ARG A 98 17.85 -6.40 15.58
CA ARG A 98 18.52 -5.17 15.12
C ARG A 98 19.58 -4.72 16.13
N ASP A 99 19.27 -4.74 17.42
CA ASP A 99 20.23 -4.41 18.48
C ASP A 99 21.41 -5.40 18.50
N GLU A 100 21.15 -6.67 18.18
CA GLU A 100 22.21 -7.67 18.01
C GLU A 100 23.06 -7.36 16.77
N LEU A 101 22.44 -7.08 15.62
CA LEU A 101 23.14 -6.74 14.37
C LEU A 101 24.10 -5.55 14.57
N LEU A 102 23.68 -4.54 15.32
CA LEU A 102 24.49 -3.37 15.67
C LEU A 102 25.66 -3.72 16.61
N ARG A 103 25.49 -4.70 17.51
CA ARG A 103 26.51 -5.12 18.48
C ARG A 103 27.63 -5.96 17.87
N VAL A 104 27.36 -6.70 16.79
CA VAL A 104 28.35 -7.61 16.19
C VAL A 104 29.60 -6.86 15.72
N SER A 105 29.45 -5.75 14.99
CA SER A 105 30.62 -4.97 14.54
C SER A 105 30.30 -3.52 14.19
N ALA A 106 31.34 -2.68 14.22
CA ALA A 106 31.24 -1.29 13.77
C ALA A 106 31.00 -1.17 12.25
N ALA A 107 31.31 -2.20 11.46
CA ALA A 107 30.95 -2.25 10.05
C ALA A 107 29.43 -2.40 9.88
N ASN A 108 28.79 -3.32 10.62
CA ASN A 108 27.33 -3.48 10.60
C ASN A 108 26.59 -2.20 10.93
N MET A 109 27.04 -1.45 11.94
CA MET A 109 26.42 -0.16 12.30
C MET A 109 26.46 0.84 11.13
N ARG A 110 27.59 0.92 10.42
CA ARG A 110 27.72 1.81 9.25
C ARG A 110 26.86 1.34 8.09
N HIS A 111 26.91 0.05 7.76
CA HIS A 111 26.12 -0.53 6.67
C HIS A 111 24.62 -0.43 6.92
N LEU A 112 24.16 -0.63 8.16
CA LEU A 112 22.75 -0.46 8.50
C LEU A 112 22.32 1.00 8.35
N LYS A 113 23.16 1.96 8.78
CA LYS A 113 22.90 3.38 8.56
C LYS A 113 22.81 3.72 7.06
N ASP A 114 23.68 3.14 6.22
CA ASP A 114 23.61 3.31 4.77
C ASP A 114 22.28 2.77 4.20
N VAL A 115 21.79 1.63 4.68
CA VAL A 115 20.48 1.08 4.30
C VAL A 115 19.33 1.98 4.75
N GLU A 116 19.35 2.42 6.01
CA GLU A 116 18.29 3.24 6.59
C GLU A 116 18.23 4.64 5.95
N SER A 117 19.37 5.23 5.61
CA SER A 117 19.42 6.58 5.03
C SER A 117 19.32 6.64 3.50
N SER A 118 19.41 5.52 2.79
CA SER A 118 19.36 5.52 1.31
C SER A 118 18.08 6.11 0.74
N ILE A 119 18.12 6.64 -0.48
CA ILE A 119 16.95 7.20 -1.17
C ILE A 119 15.82 6.17 -1.28
N LEU A 120 16.18 4.95 -1.68
CA LEU A 120 15.31 3.78 -1.79
C LEU A 120 16.12 2.50 -1.65
N PHE A 121 15.41 1.39 -1.46
CA PHE A 121 15.95 0.04 -1.54
C PHE A 121 15.50 -0.60 -2.85
N MET A 122 16.41 -1.14 -3.65
CA MET A 122 16.11 -1.79 -4.91
C MET A 122 16.59 -3.23 -4.87
N SER A 123 15.79 -4.17 -5.37
CA SER A 123 16.19 -5.56 -5.53
C SER A 123 16.20 -5.96 -6.99
N LEU A 124 17.31 -6.55 -7.44
CA LEU A 124 17.44 -7.21 -8.73
C LEU A 124 17.32 -8.71 -8.49
N VAL A 125 16.21 -9.30 -8.93
CA VAL A 125 15.88 -10.69 -8.58
C VAL A 125 16.15 -11.63 -9.76
N PRO A 126 16.81 -12.79 -9.54
CA PRO A 126 17.17 -13.75 -10.60
C PRO A 126 15.96 -14.65 -10.96
N LYS A 127 14.83 -14.01 -11.26
CA LYS A 127 13.53 -14.68 -11.47
C LYS A 127 12.66 -13.83 -12.39
N ASN A 128 11.85 -14.50 -13.21
CA ASN A 128 10.77 -13.87 -13.97
C ASN A 128 9.49 -13.74 -13.12
N GLY A 129 8.84 -12.59 -13.19
CA GLY A 129 7.52 -12.39 -12.57
C GLY A 129 6.40 -13.11 -13.35
N GLY A 130 6.54 -13.15 -14.68
CA GLY A 130 5.54 -13.61 -15.64
C GLY A 130 4.42 -12.60 -15.87
N ASN A 131 3.40 -12.99 -16.65
CA ASN A 131 2.26 -12.13 -17.00
C ASN A 131 0.97 -12.45 -16.23
N ASN A 132 1.03 -13.32 -15.21
CA ASN A 132 -0.13 -13.64 -14.39
C ASN A 132 -0.34 -12.54 -13.34
N HIS A 133 -1.24 -11.59 -13.61
CA HIS A 133 -1.52 -10.47 -12.69
C HIS A 133 -1.93 -10.90 -11.28
N GLN A 134 -2.67 -12.00 -11.13
CA GLN A 134 -3.05 -12.50 -9.80
C GLN A 134 -1.82 -12.95 -9.00
N LYS A 135 -0.92 -13.69 -9.67
CA LYS A 135 0.35 -14.11 -9.08
C LYS A 135 1.23 -12.90 -8.74
N LEU A 136 1.40 -11.97 -9.68
CA LEU A 136 2.18 -10.74 -9.47
C LEU A 136 1.67 -9.91 -8.28
N MET A 137 0.35 -9.83 -8.10
CA MET A 137 -0.22 -9.17 -6.92
C MET A 137 0.03 -9.96 -5.62
N THR A 138 0.04 -11.28 -5.64
CA THR A 138 0.40 -12.01 -4.42
C THR A 138 1.88 -11.80 -4.10
N ASP A 139 2.73 -11.84 -5.13
CA ASP A 139 4.18 -11.68 -5.04
C ASP A 139 4.60 -10.26 -4.61
N ALA A 140 3.88 -9.20 -5.00
CA ALA A 140 4.29 -7.83 -4.67
C ALA A 140 4.30 -7.52 -3.15
N LEU A 141 3.62 -8.32 -2.33
CA LEU A 141 3.72 -8.25 -0.86
C LEU A 141 4.47 -9.43 -0.25
N GLN A 142 4.36 -10.63 -0.82
CA GLN A 142 4.82 -11.86 -0.18
C GLN A 142 5.56 -12.81 -1.13
N ASP A 143 6.39 -12.32 -2.06
CA ASP A 143 7.22 -13.21 -2.89
C ASP A 143 8.33 -13.88 -2.06
N GLU A 144 9.49 -13.25 -1.94
CA GLU A 144 10.61 -13.79 -1.17
C GLU A 144 10.96 -12.85 -0.01
N SER A 145 11.22 -13.42 1.16
CA SER A 145 11.45 -12.68 2.41
C SER A 145 12.62 -11.69 2.32
N TRP A 146 13.55 -11.90 1.40
CA TRP A 146 14.74 -11.08 1.22
C TRP A 146 14.59 -9.96 0.17
N PHE A 147 13.53 -9.97 -0.65
CA PHE A 147 13.36 -9.04 -1.77
C PHE A 147 13.19 -7.58 -1.35
N VAL A 148 12.73 -7.31 -0.14
CA VAL A 148 12.48 -5.94 0.30
C VAL A 148 13.04 -5.70 1.68
N TRP A 149 13.50 -4.48 1.92
CA TRP A 149 13.71 -3.98 3.27
C TRP A 149 12.36 -3.42 3.75
N GLN A 150 11.65 -4.19 4.58
CA GLN A 150 10.25 -3.92 4.95
C GLN A 150 10.05 -2.57 5.65
N ASP A 151 11.10 -2.09 6.31
CA ASP A 151 11.11 -0.81 7.01
C ASP A 151 11.34 0.40 6.09
N LYS A 152 11.72 0.17 4.82
CA LYS A 152 11.98 1.27 3.90
C LYS A 152 10.69 1.91 3.46
N SER A 153 10.66 3.25 3.40
CA SER A 153 9.54 4.00 2.84
C SER A 153 9.22 3.60 1.39
N VAL A 154 10.26 3.28 0.60
CA VAL A 154 10.12 2.80 -0.78
C VAL A 154 11.14 1.68 -1.05
N SER A 155 10.61 0.50 -1.36
CA SER A 155 11.34 -0.63 -1.91
C SER A 155 10.86 -0.94 -3.33
N ILE A 156 11.78 -1.18 -4.25
CA ILE A 156 11.49 -1.55 -5.64
C ILE A 156 12.07 -2.93 -5.91
N THR A 157 11.30 -3.83 -6.52
CA THR A 157 11.79 -5.13 -6.98
C THR A 157 11.69 -5.20 -8.49
N VAL A 158 12.79 -5.55 -9.16
CA VAL A 158 12.90 -5.68 -10.61
C VAL A 158 13.21 -7.13 -10.97
N TYR A 159 12.29 -7.76 -11.70
CA TYR A 159 12.39 -9.14 -12.20
C TYR A 159 13.15 -9.19 -13.53
N GLU A 160 13.65 -10.37 -13.91
CA GLU A 160 14.42 -10.56 -15.15
C GLU A 160 13.62 -10.26 -16.42
N ASP A 161 12.29 -10.46 -16.38
CA ASP A 161 11.36 -10.13 -17.46
C ASP A 161 10.81 -8.70 -17.38
N ALA A 162 11.52 -7.82 -16.66
CA ALA A 162 11.21 -6.40 -16.50
C ALA A 162 9.87 -6.11 -15.81
N GLN A 163 9.27 -7.09 -15.13
CA GLN A 163 8.21 -6.80 -14.15
C GLN A 163 8.79 -5.98 -13.00
N VAL A 164 8.06 -4.97 -12.55
CA VAL A 164 8.49 -4.08 -11.46
C VAL A 164 7.40 -4.03 -10.39
N MET A 165 7.80 -4.31 -9.15
CA MET A 165 6.95 -4.17 -7.97
C MET A 165 7.47 -3.06 -7.08
N VAL A 166 6.55 -2.36 -6.43
CA VAL A 166 6.87 -1.31 -5.47
C VAL A 166 6.13 -1.59 -4.18
N GLN A 167 6.87 -1.55 -3.07
CA GLN A 167 6.31 -1.66 -1.74
C GLN A 167 6.75 -0.44 -0.92
N GLY A 168 5.87 0.04 -0.05
CA GLY A 168 6.22 1.14 0.85
C GLY A 168 5.67 0.94 2.26
N ASP A 169 6.45 1.33 3.26
CA ASP A 169 5.97 1.41 4.63
C ASP A 169 4.86 2.47 4.74
N HIS A 170 3.76 2.09 5.38
CA HIS A 170 2.54 2.91 5.44
C HIS A 170 2.49 3.84 6.67
N SER A 171 3.54 3.83 7.51
CA SER A 171 3.53 4.50 8.81
C SER A 171 3.56 6.02 8.69
N ASN A 172 4.23 6.58 7.68
CA ASN A 172 4.40 8.03 7.50
C ASN A 172 3.82 8.58 6.18
N ILE A 173 3.57 7.74 5.17
CA ILE A 173 2.98 8.12 3.89
C ILE A 173 1.68 7.35 3.60
N ASP A 174 0.78 7.98 2.86
CA ASP A 174 -0.41 7.36 2.28
C ASP A 174 -0.14 6.95 0.82
N ALA A 175 -0.86 5.94 0.33
CA ALA A 175 -0.61 5.30 -0.97
C ALA A 175 -0.51 6.28 -2.15
N ILE A 176 -1.26 7.39 -2.13
CA ILE A 176 -1.26 8.38 -3.22
C ILE A 176 0.12 8.97 -3.52
N VAL A 177 0.98 9.12 -2.50
CA VAL A 177 2.32 9.69 -2.65
C VAL A 177 3.22 8.70 -3.41
N LEU A 178 3.17 7.44 -3.02
CA LEU A 178 3.92 6.36 -3.68
C LEU A 178 3.44 6.14 -5.13
N LEU A 179 2.11 6.07 -5.31
CA LEU A 179 1.50 5.82 -6.62
C LEU A 179 1.77 6.97 -7.61
N GLN A 180 1.75 8.22 -7.15
CA GLN A 180 2.04 9.37 -8.02
C GLN A 180 3.48 9.34 -8.55
N VAL A 181 4.45 8.97 -7.72
CA VAL A 181 5.85 8.81 -8.15
C VAL A 181 6.02 7.61 -9.07
N GLY A 182 5.38 6.48 -8.75
CA GLY A 182 5.37 5.30 -9.61
C GLY A 182 4.77 5.58 -11.00
N ASP A 183 3.61 6.23 -11.05
CA ASP A 183 2.96 6.61 -12.30
C ASP A 183 3.81 7.61 -13.10
N TYR A 184 4.45 8.57 -12.43
CA TYR A 184 5.37 9.52 -13.08
C TYR A 184 6.56 8.79 -13.70
N ALA A 185 7.24 7.93 -12.94
CA ALA A 185 8.37 7.15 -13.44
C ALA A 185 7.96 6.27 -14.63
N ALA A 186 6.84 5.54 -14.50
CA ALA A 186 6.32 4.70 -15.57
C ALA A 186 5.92 5.53 -16.81
N SER A 187 5.43 6.75 -16.64
CA SER A 187 5.10 7.65 -17.76
C SER A 187 6.34 8.13 -18.52
N ARG A 188 7.46 8.37 -17.82
CA ARG A 188 8.74 8.76 -18.43
C ARG A 188 9.31 7.61 -19.26
N VAL A 189 9.39 6.41 -18.67
CA VAL A 189 9.91 5.21 -19.35
C VAL A 189 9.08 4.84 -20.59
N ARG A 190 7.76 5.05 -20.57
CA ARG A 190 6.90 4.79 -21.74
C ARG A 190 7.06 5.81 -22.89
N LYS A 191 7.47 7.04 -22.58
CA LYS A 191 7.62 8.11 -23.59
C LYS A 191 8.96 8.06 -24.30
N GLU A 192 10.01 7.71 -23.58
CA GLU A 192 11.38 7.70 -24.06
C GLU A 192 11.98 6.31 -23.78
N LEU A 193 12.02 5.46 -24.82
CA LEU A 193 12.73 4.19 -24.75
C LEU A 193 14.24 4.48 -24.77
N TRP A 194 14.88 4.29 -23.63
CA TRP A 194 16.33 4.36 -23.53
C TRP A 194 16.96 3.03 -23.99
N HIS A 195 18.09 3.14 -24.68
CA HIS A 195 18.93 2.02 -25.08
C HIS A 195 20.35 2.26 -24.56
N PRO A 196 21.01 1.25 -23.96
CA PRO A 196 22.37 1.39 -23.50
C PRO A 196 23.30 1.80 -24.65
N GLN A 197 24.02 2.89 -24.46
CA GLN A 197 25.10 3.31 -25.34
C GLN A 197 26.42 2.85 -24.74
N LYS A 198 27.33 2.36 -25.60
CA LYS A 198 28.68 2.07 -25.16
C LYS A 198 29.36 3.39 -24.82
N THR A 199 29.60 3.61 -23.53
CA THR A 199 30.46 4.69 -23.07
C THR A 199 31.91 4.42 -23.52
N GLY A 200 32.65 5.47 -23.87
CA GLY A 200 34.06 5.34 -24.22
C GLY A 200 34.89 4.84 -23.03
N SER A 201 36.03 4.17 -23.30
CA SER A 201 36.96 3.66 -22.29
C SER A 201 37.55 4.72 -21.34
N ASP A 202 37.38 6.00 -21.68
CA ASP A 202 38.01 7.13 -21.01
C ASP A 202 37.14 7.74 -19.89
N GLN A 203 35.96 7.18 -19.62
CA GLN A 203 35.10 7.62 -18.51
C GLN A 203 35.49 6.92 -17.20
N HIS A 204 35.68 7.70 -16.13
CA HIS A 204 35.92 7.17 -14.79
C HIS A 204 34.70 6.37 -14.33
N PHE A 205 34.89 5.08 -14.06
CA PHE A 205 33.83 4.23 -13.51
C PHE A 205 33.90 4.21 -11.99
N GLU A 206 32.89 4.78 -11.34
CA GLU A 206 32.74 4.66 -9.89
C GLU A 206 32.18 3.28 -9.52
N PHE A 207 32.94 2.52 -8.73
CA PHE A 207 32.54 1.18 -8.34
C PHE A 207 31.47 1.20 -7.22
N PRO A 208 30.37 0.44 -7.38
CA PRO A 208 29.45 0.17 -6.28
C PRO A 208 30.17 -0.42 -5.05
N GLU A 209 29.84 0.06 -3.86
CA GLU A 209 30.43 -0.40 -2.60
C GLU A 209 29.65 -1.63 -2.07
N ARG A 210 30.33 -2.76 -1.86
CA ARG A 210 29.72 -3.94 -1.24
C ARG A 210 29.53 -3.73 0.26
N LEU A 211 28.31 -3.94 0.75
CA LEU A 211 28.01 -3.95 2.18
C LEU A 211 27.97 -5.40 2.68
N ILE A 212 28.97 -5.80 3.47
CA ILE A 212 29.11 -7.16 4.01
C ILE A 212 28.77 -7.11 5.49
N PHE A 213 27.63 -7.69 5.86
CA PHE A 213 27.23 -7.80 7.26
C PHE A 213 27.92 -8.99 7.93
N GLU A 214 28.52 -8.75 9.08
CA GLU A 214 29.02 -9.79 9.95
C GLU A 214 27.85 -10.41 10.71
N ILE A 215 27.65 -11.71 10.55
CA ILE A 215 26.53 -12.45 11.14
C ILE A 215 27.07 -13.47 12.12
N ASN A 216 26.59 -13.44 13.37
CA ASN A 216 26.89 -14.46 14.39
C ASN A 216 25.80 -15.56 14.43
N GLU A 217 25.98 -16.60 15.24
CA GLU A 217 25.02 -17.71 15.32
C GLU A 217 23.59 -17.30 15.72
N PRO A 218 23.37 -16.42 16.72
CA PRO A 218 22.02 -15.91 17.03
C PRO A 218 21.34 -15.26 15.82
N LEU A 219 22.05 -14.42 15.07
CA LEU A 219 21.51 -13.77 13.87
C LEU A 219 21.25 -14.78 12.74
N ARG A 220 22.11 -15.78 12.55
CA ARG A 220 21.86 -16.87 11.57
C ARG A 220 20.55 -17.59 11.87
N HIS A 221 20.31 -17.93 13.13
CA HIS A 221 19.06 -18.55 13.56
C HIS A 221 17.87 -17.61 13.34
N ALA A 222 18.00 -16.33 13.71
CA ALA A 222 16.95 -15.33 13.52
C ALA A 222 16.58 -15.11 12.04
N ILE A 223 17.57 -15.06 11.14
CA ILE A 223 17.37 -14.96 9.69
C ILE A 223 16.59 -16.16 9.18
N SER A 224 16.99 -17.38 9.58
CA SER A 224 16.29 -18.60 9.19
C SER A 224 14.87 -18.66 9.72
N GLN A 225 14.65 -18.26 10.98
CA GLN A 225 13.33 -18.25 11.60
C GLN A 225 12.40 -17.21 10.94
N ALA A 226 12.91 -16.01 10.65
CA ALA A 226 12.17 -14.99 9.92
C ALA A 226 11.72 -15.49 8.54
N ASP A 227 12.59 -16.22 7.83
CA ASP A 227 12.26 -16.84 6.55
C ASP A 227 11.12 -17.85 6.68
N VAL A 228 11.24 -18.76 7.65
CA VAL A 228 10.20 -19.77 7.94
C VAL A 228 8.86 -19.13 8.23
N ASP A 229 8.82 -18.08 9.05
CA ASP A 229 7.57 -17.43 9.44
C ASP A 229 6.98 -16.60 8.29
N PHE A 230 7.82 -15.97 7.46
CA PHE A 230 7.40 -15.33 6.23
C PHE A 230 6.72 -16.31 5.28
N TYR A 231 7.32 -17.48 5.02
CA TYR A 231 6.72 -18.47 4.13
C TYR A 231 5.43 -19.08 4.69
N LYS A 232 5.31 -19.23 6.02
CA LYS A 232 4.02 -19.61 6.64
C LYS A 232 2.95 -18.56 6.35
N SER A 233 3.26 -17.27 6.50
CA SER A 233 2.34 -16.18 6.17
C SER A 233 1.99 -16.16 4.67
N LYS A 234 2.97 -16.38 3.79
CA LYS A 234 2.80 -16.43 2.32
C LYS A 234 1.70 -17.38 1.89
N GLN A 235 1.58 -18.54 2.55
CA GLN A 235 0.53 -19.51 2.24
C GLN A 235 -0.88 -19.06 2.66
N LEU A 236 -0.97 -18.08 3.56
CA LEU A 236 -2.24 -17.59 4.09
C LEU A 236 -2.82 -16.43 3.28
N TYR A 237 -1.98 -15.69 2.56
CA TYR A 237 -2.34 -14.46 1.87
C TYR A 237 -2.80 -14.72 0.42
N ARG A 238 -3.85 -14.03 -0.02
CA ARG A 238 -4.24 -13.99 -1.44
C ARG A 238 -4.50 -12.57 -1.91
N ALA A 239 -4.14 -12.30 -3.15
CA ALA A 239 -4.52 -11.09 -3.87
C ALA A 239 -5.04 -11.44 -5.26
N ARG A 240 -6.04 -10.70 -5.74
CA ARG A 240 -6.66 -10.92 -7.05
C ARG A 240 -7.13 -9.61 -7.69
N PRO A 241 -6.87 -9.40 -8.99
CA PRO A 241 -7.45 -8.29 -9.72
C PRO A 241 -8.87 -8.62 -10.20
N VAL A 242 -9.72 -7.61 -10.24
CA VAL A 242 -11.03 -7.60 -10.87
C VAL A 242 -11.04 -6.46 -11.88
N HIS A 243 -11.27 -6.76 -13.16
CA HIS A 243 -11.36 -5.77 -14.22
C HIS A 243 -12.78 -5.75 -14.78
N PHE A 244 -13.42 -4.58 -14.69
CA PHE A 244 -14.75 -4.34 -15.21
C PHE A 244 -14.68 -3.35 -16.38
N PHE A 245 -15.25 -3.74 -17.51
CA PHE A 245 -15.21 -2.98 -18.78
C PHE A 245 -16.59 -2.51 -19.26
N GLY A 246 -17.64 -2.64 -18.42
CA GLY A 246 -18.98 -2.22 -18.80
C GLY A 246 -19.17 -0.70 -18.84
N TYR A 247 -18.46 0.02 -17.98
CA TYR A 247 -18.39 1.48 -17.96
C TYR A 247 -17.19 1.94 -17.12
N GLY A 248 -16.93 3.24 -17.16
CA GLY A 248 -16.01 3.90 -16.24
C GLY A 248 -16.48 5.32 -15.91
N ASN A 249 -15.49 6.21 -15.72
CA ASN A 249 -15.72 7.58 -15.31
C ASN A 249 -16.59 8.39 -16.27
N ASP A 250 -16.46 8.16 -17.58
CA ASP A 250 -17.11 9.03 -18.57
C ASP A 250 -18.63 8.85 -18.55
N LEU A 251 -19.12 7.62 -18.38
CA LEU A 251 -20.56 7.36 -18.23
C LEU A 251 -21.09 7.97 -16.93
N CYS A 252 -20.43 7.72 -15.81
CA CYS A 252 -20.85 8.24 -14.50
C CYS A 252 -20.89 9.78 -14.51
N ARG A 253 -19.89 10.44 -15.10
CA ARG A 253 -19.85 11.90 -15.23
C ARG A 253 -20.96 12.43 -16.11
N THR A 254 -21.32 11.72 -17.19
CA THR A 254 -22.47 12.09 -18.03
C THR A 254 -23.78 12.05 -17.23
N ALA A 255 -23.91 11.12 -16.29
CA ALA A 255 -25.01 11.04 -15.34
C ALA A 255 -24.89 11.99 -14.12
N LYS A 256 -23.83 12.81 -14.05
CA LYS A 256 -23.50 13.69 -12.92
C LYS A 256 -23.30 12.93 -11.60
N LEU A 257 -22.73 11.73 -11.67
CA LEU A 257 -22.42 10.87 -10.54
C LEU A 257 -20.92 10.75 -10.34
N TYR A 258 -20.48 10.65 -9.08
CA TYR A 258 -19.10 10.29 -8.74
C TYR A 258 -18.92 8.78 -8.89
N THR A 259 -18.02 8.37 -9.77
CA THR A 259 -17.71 6.95 -10.02
C THR A 259 -17.16 6.26 -8.78
N ASP A 260 -16.42 6.99 -7.94
CA ASP A 260 -15.92 6.52 -6.65
C ASP A 260 -17.05 5.97 -5.76
N THR A 261 -18.10 6.78 -5.58
CA THR A 261 -19.31 6.40 -4.85
C THR A 261 -20.00 5.19 -5.47
N VAL A 262 -20.08 5.11 -6.81
CA VAL A 262 -20.64 3.93 -7.50
C VAL A 262 -19.86 2.66 -7.14
N VAL A 263 -18.53 2.72 -7.14
CA VAL A 263 -17.68 1.59 -6.73
C VAL A 263 -17.89 1.23 -5.26
N GLN A 264 -17.99 2.21 -4.36
CA GLN A 264 -18.25 1.94 -2.94
C GLN A 264 -19.61 1.28 -2.69
N LEU A 265 -20.67 1.66 -3.41
CA LEU A 265 -21.95 0.96 -3.33
C LEU A 265 -21.83 -0.45 -3.91
N ALA A 266 -21.09 -0.64 -5.01
CA ALA A 266 -20.88 -1.94 -5.64
C ALA A 266 -20.13 -2.91 -4.72
N LEU A 267 -19.07 -2.47 -4.02
CA LEU A 267 -18.31 -3.30 -3.08
C LEU A 267 -19.19 -3.79 -1.92
N GLN A 268 -20.07 -2.93 -1.41
CA GLN A 268 -20.98 -3.31 -0.34
C GLN A 268 -22.12 -4.23 -0.82
N LEU A 269 -22.63 -4.04 -2.04
CA LEU A 269 -23.58 -4.95 -2.67
C LEU A 269 -22.96 -6.33 -2.91
N ALA A 270 -21.71 -6.36 -3.38
CA ALA A 270 -20.97 -7.59 -3.57
C ALA A 270 -20.78 -8.34 -2.27
N PHE A 271 -20.49 -7.62 -1.18
CA PHE A 271 -20.34 -8.21 0.16
C PHE A 271 -21.68 -8.78 0.65
N LEU A 272 -22.77 -8.02 0.53
CA LEU A 272 -24.11 -8.48 0.88
C LEU A 272 -24.48 -9.76 0.12
N LYS A 273 -24.20 -9.82 -1.19
CA LYS A 273 -24.48 -10.99 -2.01
C LYS A 273 -23.61 -12.19 -1.66
N THR A 274 -22.36 -11.96 -1.27
CA THR A 274 -21.42 -13.03 -0.90
C THR A 274 -21.74 -13.64 0.46
N HIS A 275 -22.14 -12.81 1.43
CA HIS A 275 -22.25 -13.22 2.83
C HIS A 275 -23.68 -13.19 3.40
N GLY A 276 -24.66 -12.76 2.61
CA GLY A 276 -26.06 -12.64 3.04
C GLY A 276 -26.30 -11.59 4.14
N SER A 277 -25.30 -10.75 4.44
CA SER A 277 -25.39 -9.74 5.49
C SER A 277 -24.59 -8.49 5.15
N PHE A 278 -24.98 -7.36 5.74
CA PHE A 278 -24.23 -6.11 5.62
C PHE A 278 -22.99 -6.15 6.50
N GLY A 279 -21.88 -5.59 6.02
CA GLY A 279 -20.60 -5.54 6.73
C GLY A 279 -20.10 -4.10 6.91
N PRO A 280 -19.37 -3.79 8.00
CA PRO A 280 -18.73 -2.50 8.17
C PRO A 280 -17.63 -2.31 7.12
N ILE A 281 -17.72 -1.18 6.41
CA ILE A 281 -16.75 -0.75 5.41
C ILE A 281 -16.01 0.49 5.90
N TYR A 282 -14.68 0.46 5.77
CA TYR A 282 -13.77 1.58 5.90
C TYR A 282 -13.42 2.05 4.50
N GLU A 283 -13.56 3.34 4.25
CA GLU A 283 -12.98 4.00 3.10
C GLU A 283 -12.09 5.17 3.54
N THR A 284 -10.98 5.36 2.84
CA THR A 284 -10.05 6.48 3.10
C THR A 284 -10.60 7.80 2.55
N ALA A 285 -10.82 8.78 3.41
CA ALA A 285 -10.97 10.18 3.03
C ALA A 285 -9.67 10.96 3.30
N SER A 286 -9.14 11.63 2.28
CA SER A 286 -7.96 12.48 2.45
C SER A 286 -8.30 13.78 3.17
N THR A 287 -7.58 14.09 4.26
CA THR A 287 -7.69 15.35 5.01
C THR A 287 -6.55 16.31 4.71
N ARG A 288 -5.85 16.14 3.58
CA ARG A 288 -4.70 16.95 3.13
C ARG A 288 -4.99 18.45 2.93
N LYS A 289 -6.25 18.89 3.08
CA LYS A 289 -6.63 20.32 3.19
C LYS A 289 -6.05 20.97 4.45
N TYR A 290 -5.79 20.18 5.49
CA TYR A 290 -5.24 20.63 6.76
C TYR A 290 -3.72 20.42 6.83
N PHE A 291 -3.05 21.21 7.66
CA PHE A 291 -1.63 21.06 7.94
C PHE A 291 -1.33 19.64 8.45
N HIS A 292 -0.42 18.94 7.77
CA HIS A 292 -0.06 17.54 8.01
C HIS A 292 -1.24 16.55 7.96
N GLY A 293 -2.35 16.95 7.32
CA GLY A 293 -3.51 16.09 7.16
C GLY A 293 -3.17 14.80 6.41
N ARG A 294 -3.64 13.68 6.94
CA ARG A 294 -3.57 12.35 6.32
C ARG A 294 -4.97 11.88 5.96
N THR A 295 -5.61 11.14 6.87
CA THR A 295 -6.85 10.43 6.57
C THR A 295 -7.91 10.57 7.66
N GLU A 296 -9.17 10.52 7.23
CA GLU A 296 -10.34 10.18 8.04
C GLU A 296 -11.02 8.93 7.45
N THR A 297 -11.90 8.28 8.21
CA THR A 297 -12.67 7.10 7.80
C THR A 297 -14.07 7.48 7.35
N VAL A 298 -14.42 7.08 6.13
CA VAL A 298 -15.78 7.09 5.62
C VAL A 298 -16.39 5.72 5.89
N ARG A 299 -17.47 5.69 6.69
CA ARG A 299 -18.24 4.47 6.98
C ARG A 299 -19.38 4.33 5.98
N GLY A 300 -19.07 3.79 4.80
CA GLY A 300 -19.98 3.72 3.64
C GLY A 300 -21.27 2.90 3.80
N CYS A 301 -21.39 2.06 4.85
CA CYS A 301 -22.59 1.25 5.14
C CYS A 301 -23.68 2.08 5.83
N THR A 302 -24.17 3.08 5.11
CA THR A 302 -25.23 3.99 5.56
C THR A 302 -26.60 3.33 5.55
N GLN A 303 -27.55 3.90 6.31
CA GLN A 303 -28.94 3.41 6.32
C GLN A 303 -29.61 3.56 4.94
N GLN A 304 -29.26 4.61 4.20
CA GLN A 304 -29.73 4.86 2.84
C GLN A 304 -29.24 3.77 1.88
N PHE A 305 -27.96 3.41 1.97
CA PHE A 305 -27.42 2.27 1.23
C PHE A 305 -28.14 0.97 1.58
N VAL A 306 -28.35 0.67 2.87
CA VAL A 306 -29.04 -0.55 3.31
C VAL A 306 -30.46 -0.64 2.72
N ARG A 307 -31.20 0.46 2.67
CA ARG A 307 -32.54 0.51 2.07
C ARG A 307 -32.50 0.25 0.56
N PHE A 308 -31.59 0.92 -0.14
CA PHE A 308 -31.38 0.71 -1.57
C PHE A 308 -30.98 -0.74 -1.88
N ALA A 309 -29.99 -1.27 -1.17
CA ALA A 309 -29.49 -2.62 -1.37
C ALA A 309 -30.57 -3.68 -1.16
N LYS A 310 -31.39 -3.54 -0.10
CA LYS A 310 -32.53 -4.43 0.14
C LYS A 310 -33.55 -4.36 -1.01
N ALA A 311 -33.92 -3.16 -1.45
CA ALA A 311 -34.88 -2.99 -2.54
C ALA A 311 -34.37 -3.53 -3.89
N LEU A 312 -33.05 -3.43 -4.13
CA LEU A 312 -32.41 -3.94 -5.34
C LEU A 312 -32.32 -5.47 -5.37
N THR A 313 -32.16 -6.11 -4.20
CA THR A 313 -32.00 -7.57 -4.08
C THR A 313 -33.27 -8.31 -3.68
N ASP A 314 -34.37 -7.61 -3.39
CA ASP A 314 -35.66 -8.23 -3.11
C ASP A 314 -36.22 -8.95 -4.35
N GLU A 315 -36.75 -10.15 -4.15
CA GLU A 315 -37.44 -10.91 -5.20
C GLU A 315 -38.76 -10.22 -5.59
N LYS A 316 -39.35 -9.43 -4.68
CA LYS A 316 -40.49 -8.58 -4.98
C LYS A 316 -40.01 -7.35 -5.75
N LYS A 317 -40.52 -7.18 -6.96
CA LYS A 317 -40.18 -6.05 -7.83
C LYS A 317 -40.58 -4.73 -7.16
N THR A 318 -39.58 -3.98 -6.70
CA THR A 318 -39.74 -2.55 -6.41
C THR A 318 -39.91 -1.80 -7.72
N GLU A 319 -40.83 -0.83 -7.78
CA GLU A 319 -41.02 -0.01 -8.97
C GLU A 319 -39.72 0.71 -9.35
N LYS A 320 -39.45 0.82 -10.66
CA LYS A 320 -38.17 1.35 -11.17
C LYS A 320 -37.87 2.75 -10.65
N GLU A 321 -38.90 3.60 -10.55
CA GLU A 321 -38.76 4.97 -10.09
C GLU A 321 -38.39 5.05 -8.60
N ASP A 322 -39.02 4.22 -7.77
CA ASP A 322 -38.72 4.16 -6.34
C ASP A 322 -37.32 3.60 -6.09
N LEU A 323 -36.90 2.61 -6.88
CA LEU A 323 -35.54 2.07 -6.82
C LEU A 323 -34.49 3.12 -7.21
N LYS A 324 -34.77 3.97 -8.21
CA LYS A 324 -33.90 5.10 -8.58
C LYS A 324 -33.82 6.15 -7.45
N LYS A 325 -34.94 6.49 -6.80
CA LYS A 325 -34.95 7.41 -5.64
C LYS A 325 -34.09 6.87 -4.49
N LEU A 326 -34.16 5.56 -4.22
CA LEU A 326 -33.33 4.90 -3.22
C LEU A 326 -31.84 4.93 -3.60
N PHE A 327 -31.52 4.67 -4.87
CA PHE A 327 -30.15 4.80 -5.39
C PHE A 327 -29.61 6.22 -5.18
N ASP A 328 -30.37 7.25 -5.58
CA ASP A 328 -29.97 8.64 -5.42
C ASP A 328 -29.78 9.03 -3.96
N SER A 329 -30.65 8.52 -3.07
CA SER A 329 -30.51 8.71 -1.63
C SER A 329 -29.22 8.09 -1.09
N ALA A 330 -28.85 6.88 -1.54
CA ALA A 330 -27.62 6.21 -1.15
C ALA A 330 -26.37 6.96 -1.66
N MET A 331 -26.39 7.40 -2.92
CA MET A 331 -25.32 8.20 -3.53
C MET A 331 -25.11 9.51 -2.76
N ASN A 332 -26.19 10.24 -2.49
CA ASN A 332 -26.13 11.53 -1.78
C ASN A 332 -25.64 11.37 -0.34
N ALA A 333 -26.10 10.34 0.39
CA ALA A 333 -25.66 10.09 1.76
C ALA A 333 -24.15 9.78 1.82
N HIS A 334 -23.65 8.98 0.89
CA HIS A 334 -22.23 8.67 0.81
C HIS A 334 -21.40 9.89 0.40
N ASN A 335 -21.81 10.64 -0.62
CA ASN A 335 -21.13 11.86 -1.06
C ASN A 335 -21.03 12.91 0.07
N GLN A 336 -22.12 13.11 0.81
CA GLN A 336 -22.14 14.02 1.95
C GLN A 336 -21.16 13.55 3.04
N LEU A 337 -21.17 12.24 3.37
CA LEU A 337 -20.25 11.68 4.35
C LEU A 337 -18.78 11.82 3.94
N MET A 338 -18.45 11.58 2.67
CA MET A 338 -17.11 11.79 2.11
C MET A 338 -16.70 13.27 2.24
N ALA A 339 -17.58 14.20 1.86
CA ALA A 339 -17.31 15.64 1.96
C ALA A 339 -17.04 16.06 3.41
N ASP A 340 -17.88 15.62 4.36
CA ASP A 340 -17.71 15.91 5.78
C ASP A 340 -16.39 15.32 6.32
N CYS A 341 -16.03 14.10 5.93
CA CYS A 341 -14.77 13.48 6.35
C CYS A 341 -13.54 14.22 5.79
N MET A 342 -13.56 14.63 4.52
CA MET A 342 -12.50 15.42 3.91
C MET A 342 -12.34 16.81 4.54
N ASP A 343 -13.43 17.37 5.08
CA ASP A 343 -13.47 18.63 5.83
C ASP A 343 -13.24 18.45 7.34
N GLY A 344 -12.70 17.31 7.77
CA GLY A 344 -12.35 17.06 9.16
C GLY A 344 -13.55 16.98 10.11
N ARG A 345 -14.75 16.72 9.58
CA ARG A 345 -16.01 16.56 10.32
C ARG A 345 -16.42 15.09 10.48
N GLY A 346 -15.57 14.16 10.04
CA GLY A 346 -15.68 12.75 10.42
C GLY A 346 -15.43 12.55 11.90
N PHE A 347 -15.80 11.37 12.42
CA PHE A 347 -15.77 11.11 13.86
C PHE A 347 -14.78 10.03 14.28
N ASP A 348 -14.29 9.19 13.37
CA ASP A 348 -13.43 8.05 13.70
C ASP A 348 -12.10 8.50 14.32
N ARG A 349 -11.40 9.47 13.70
CA ARG A 349 -10.16 10.02 14.31
C ARG A 349 -10.43 10.82 15.58
N HIS A 350 -11.58 11.51 15.67
CA HIS A 350 -11.98 12.21 16.90
C HIS A 350 -12.13 11.23 18.07
N LEU A 351 -12.87 10.14 17.89
CA LEU A 351 -13.05 9.12 18.94
C LEU A 351 -11.72 8.43 19.30
N LEU A 352 -10.84 8.20 18.32
CA LEU A 352 -9.48 7.73 18.58
C LEU A 352 -8.69 8.71 19.47
N GLY A 353 -8.76 10.01 19.19
CA GLY A 353 -8.12 11.06 20.00
C GLY A 353 -8.62 11.07 21.44
N LEU A 354 -9.92 10.93 21.66
CA LEU A 354 -10.50 10.81 23.01
C LEU A 354 -9.99 9.55 23.74
N LYS A 355 -9.94 8.40 23.06
CA LYS A 355 -9.41 7.14 23.61
C LYS A 355 -7.93 7.24 23.97
N GLN A 356 -7.12 7.87 23.12
CA GLN A 356 -5.69 8.11 23.40
C GLN A 356 -5.51 9.07 24.58
N THR A 357 -6.29 10.14 24.64
CA THR A 357 -6.27 11.10 25.76
C THR A 357 -6.57 10.42 27.09
N LEU A 358 -7.62 9.58 27.15
CA LEU A 358 -7.94 8.78 28.34
C LEU A 358 -6.80 7.82 28.72
N THR A 359 -6.19 7.18 27.72
CA THR A 359 -5.05 6.27 27.94
C THR A 359 -3.88 7.01 28.59
N ILE A 360 -3.54 8.20 28.08
CA ILE A 360 -2.46 9.05 28.61
C ILE A 360 -2.78 9.47 30.05
N MET A 361 -3.98 9.99 30.30
CA MET A 361 -4.41 10.41 31.64
C MET A 361 -4.39 9.25 32.65
N ASN A 362 -4.63 8.02 32.19
CA ASN A 362 -4.62 6.82 33.02
C ASN A 362 -3.22 6.19 33.20
N LYS A 363 -2.13 6.70 32.61
CA LYS A 363 -0.78 6.16 32.84
C LYS A 363 -0.15 6.59 34.18
N GLY A 364 -0.53 7.75 34.72
CA GLY A 364 0.03 8.28 35.98
C GLY A 364 -0.55 7.66 37.26
N CYS A 365 -0.08 8.15 38.41
CA CYS A 365 -0.57 7.76 39.74
C CYS A 365 -1.87 8.47 40.16
N GLY A 366 -2.40 9.36 39.32
CA GLY A 366 -3.66 10.05 39.58
C GLY A 366 -4.90 9.14 39.50
N PRO A 367 -6.08 9.65 39.89
CA PRO A 367 -7.33 8.90 39.83
C PRO A 367 -7.62 8.41 38.41
N LYS A 368 -7.83 7.10 38.26
CA LYS A 368 -8.13 6.50 36.95
C LYS A 368 -9.52 6.95 36.50
N ARG A 369 -9.60 7.44 35.27
CA ARG A 369 -10.86 7.78 34.61
C ARG A 369 -11.45 6.53 33.98
N ALA A 370 -12.74 6.29 34.24
CA ALA A 370 -13.45 5.19 33.60
C ALA A 370 -13.51 5.39 32.09
N ILE A 371 -13.24 4.33 31.34
CA ILE A 371 -13.46 4.33 29.89
C ILE A 371 -14.98 4.41 29.63
N PRO A 372 -15.46 5.36 28.81
CA PRO A 372 -16.87 5.47 28.45
C PRO A 372 -17.45 4.15 27.97
N LYS A 373 -18.66 3.82 28.43
CA LYS A 373 -19.31 2.51 28.15
C LYS A 373 -19.41 2.22 26.65
N PHE A 374 -19.71 3.23 25.82
CA PHE A 374 -19.85 3.03 24.37
C PHE A 374 -18.55 2.59 23.68
N LEU A 375 -17.36 2.93 24.21
CA LEU A 375 -16.07 2.46 23.68
C LEU A 375 -15.78 1.00 24.05
N LYS A 376 -16.54 0.45 25.01
CA LYS A 376 -16.49 -0.97 25.41
C LYS A 376 -17.66 -1.77 24.83
N ASP A 377 -18.62 -1.10 24.20
CA ASP A 377 -19.80 -1.74 23.62
C ASP A 377 -19.39 -2.58 22.41
N ASP A 378 -19.89 -3.80 22.31
CA ASP A 378 -19.61 -4.69 21.18
C ASP A 378 -20.07 -4.08 19.85
N THR A 379 -21.04 -3.16 19.88
CA THR A 379 -21.49 -2.39 18.72
C THR A 379 -20.35 -1.57 18.10
N TRP A 380 -19.42 -1.02 18.91
CA TRP A 380 -18.26 -0.30 18.37
C TRP A 380 -17.44 -1.20 17.45
N LYS A 381 -17.12 -2.42 17.90
CA LYS A 381 -16.38 -3.40 17.10
C LYS A 381 -17.20 -3.94 15.93
N ARG A 382 -18.48 -4.26 16.14
CA ARG A 382 -19.39 -4.74 15.08
C ARG A 382 -19.56 -3.75 13.93
N THR A 383 -19.42 -2.46 14.21
CA THR A 383 -19.48 -1.38 13.21
C THR A 383 -18.11 -0.99 12.64
N GLY A 384 -17.06 -1.74 12.94
CA GLY A 384 -15.71 -1.58 12.37
C GLY A 384 -14.67 -0.93 13.28
N GLY A 385 -15.08 -0.40 14.44
CA GLY A 385 -14.19 0.24 15.39
C GLY A 385 -13.04 -0.66 15.85
N ASP A 386 -11.92 -0.05 16.25
CA ASP A 386 -10.69 -0.75 16.66
C ASP A 386 -10.13 -1.71 15.59
N GLY A 387 -10.25 -1.34 14.31
CA GLY A 387 -9.71 -2.13 13.20
C GLY A 387 -10.56 -3.36 12.85
N ASN A 388 -11.87 -3.32 13.10
CA ASN A 388 -12.77 -4.45 12.88
C ASN A 388 -13.57 -4.38 11.56
N PHE A 389 -13.13 -3.56 10.61
CA PHE A 389 -13.80 -3.44 9.30
C PHE A 389 -13.63 -4.72 8.48
N LEU A 390 -14.75 -5.22 7.93
CA LEU A 390 -14.74 -6.41 7.04
C LEU A 390 -14.38 -6.03 5.61
N LEU A 391 -14.57 -4.76 5.24
CA LEU A 391 -14.10 -4.19 3.99
C LEU A 391 -13.18 -3.02 4.31
N SER A 392 -11.90 -3.13 3.99
CA SER A 392 -10.93 -2.04 4.08
C SER A 392 -10.62 -1.53 2.68
N THR A 393 -11.10 -0.34 2.33
CA THR A 393 -11.14 0.12 0.95
C THR A 393 -10.49 1.49 0.75
N SER A 394 -10.04 1.74 -0.48
CA SER A 394 -9.56 3.06 -0.87
C SER A 394 -9.63 3.24 -2.38
N PHE A 395 -10.10 4.41 -2.81
CA PHE A 395 -9.78 4.94 -4.11
C PHE A 395 -8.29 5.25 -4.20
N ILE A 396 -7.63 4.77 -5.25
CA ILE A 396 -6.19 4.95 -5.47
C ILE A 396 -5.86 5.76 -6.73
N GLY A 397 -6.85 6.45 -7.30
CA GLY A 397 -6.65 7.42 -8.37
C GLY A 397 -7.22 7.00 -9.72
N TYR A 398 -7.20 7.96 -10.66
CA TYR A 398 -7.66 7.75 -12.02
C TYR A 398 -6.57 7.10 -12.88
N MET A 399 -6.96 6.38 -13.91
CA MET A 399 -6.06 5.83 -14.92
C MET A 399 -5.71 6.91 -15.95
N ASP A 400 -4.43 7.03 -16.29
CA ASP A 400 -3.98 7.90 -17.38
C ASP A 400 -4.10 7.15 -18.71
N ASN A 401 -4.84 7.71 -19.68
CA ASN A 401 -5.06 7.14 -21.02
C ASN A 401 -5.53 5.65 -21.03
N GLU A 402 -6.43 5.27 -20.11
CA GLU A 402 -6.86 3.88 -19.92
C GLU A 402 -5.71 2.89 -19.64
N GLN A 403 -4.52 3.36 -19.25
CA GLN A 403 -3.45 2.49 -18.78
C GLN A 403 -3.61 2.27 -17.27
N PRO A 404 -3.45 1.02 -16.78
CA PRO A 404 -3.76 0.74 -15.38
C PRO A 404 -2.78 1.43 -14.41
N GLY A 405 -1.61 1.86 -14.91
CA GLY A 405 -0.57 2.46 -14.08
C GLY A 405 -0.12 1.49 -12.99
N THR A 406 0.35 2.02 -11.87
CA THR A 406 0.59 1.22 -10.67
C THR A 406 -0.74 0.87 -9.97
N ILE A 407 -1.00 -0.40 -9.69
CA ILE A 407 -2.14 -0.83 -8.87
C ILE A 407 -1.62 -1.10 -7.44
N GLY A 408 -2.07 -0.30 -6.47
CA GLY A 408 -1.72 -0.47 -5.06
C GLY A 408 -2.82 -1.15 -4.26
N TYR A 409 -2.44 -1.89 -3.22
CA TYR A 409 -3.35 -2.51 -2.24
C TYR A 409 -2.57 -2.89 -0.98
N VAL A 410 -3.31 -3.24 0.08
CA VAL A 410 -2.78 -3.89 1.27
C VAL A 410 -3.55 -5.18 1.57
N ALA A 411 -3.11 -5.94 2.56
CA ALA A 411 -3.86 -7.09 3.08
C ALA A 411 -5.18 -6.67 3.74
N ALA A 412 -6.10 -7.62 3.89
CA ALA A 412 -7.33 -7.40 4.63
C ALA A 412 -7.04 -7.04 6.09
N MET A 413 -7.75 -6.04 6.62
CA MET A 413 -7.60 -5.56 8.00
C MET A 413 -7.95 -6.64 9.04
N ARG A 414 -8.83 -7.57 8.67
CA ARG A 414 -9.23 -8.72 9.47
C ARG A 414 -8.96 -10.03 8.73
N PRO A 415 -8.70 -11.14 9.45
CA PRO A 415 -8.61 -12.46 8.86
C PRO A 415 -9.85 -12.84 8.03
N ASP A 416 -11.05 -12.46 8.49
CA ASP A 416 -12.34 -12.75 7.86
C ASP A 416 -12.91 -11.60 7.01
N GLY A 417 -12.07 -10.66 6.60
CA GLY A 417 -12.45 -9.51 5.77
C GLY A 417 -11.73 -9.47 4.43
N TYR A 418 -11.80 -8.32 3.76
CA TYR A 418 -11.15 -8.03 2.49
C TYR A 418 -10.45 -6.68 2.49
N GLY A 419 -9.33 -6.59 1.77
CA GLY A 419 -8.79 -5.32 1.29
C GLY A 419 -9.28 -5.05 -0.14
N CYS A 420 -9.83 -3.87 -0.43
CA CYS A 420 -10.34 -3.54 -1.78
C CYS A 420 -9.87 -2.15 -2.24
N PHE A 421 -8.97 -2.10 -3.22
CA PHE A 421 -8.36 -0.86 -3.68
C PHE A 421 -8.60 -0.71 -5.17
N TYR A 422 -9.00 0.47 -5.64
CA TYR A 422 -9.46 0.59 -7.03
C TYR A 422 -9.00 1.84 -7.74
N ARG A 423 -8.74 1.65 -9.04
CA ARG A 423 -8.50 2.73 -10.01
C ARG A 423 -9.66 2.82 -10.98
N ILE A 424 -9.89 4.03 -11.46
CA ILE A 424 -11.01 4.35 -12.34
C ILE A 424 -10.45 4.91 -13.66
N GLY A 425 -10.73 4.22 -14.76
CA GLY A 425 -10.52 4.71 -16.12
C GLY A 425 -11.79 5.35 -16.68
N LYS A 426 -11.71 5.92 -17.87
CA LYS A 426 -12.82 6.48 -18.65
C LYS A 426 -13.90 5.42 -18.91
N ASN A 427 -13.49 4.22 -19.31
CA ASN A 427 -14.41 3.15 -19.73
C ASN A 427 -14.23 1.84 -18.95
N ARG A 428 -13.47 1.86 -17.86
CA ARG A 428 -13.23 0.67 -17.04
C ARG A 428 -12.96 1.00 -15.57
N ILE A 429 -13.13 -0.01 -14.73
CA ILE A 429 -12.81 0.01 -13.31
C ILE A 429 -11.93 -1.19 -13.00
N SER A 430 -10.83 -0.99 -12.29
CA SER A 430 -9.97 -2.08 -11.81
C SER A 430 -9.94 -2.08 -10.29
N VAL A 431 -10.22 -3.23 -9.69
CA VAL A 431 -10.20 -3.43 -8.24
C VAL A 431 -9.15 -4.49 -7.89
N ALA A 432 -8.24 -4.17 -6.99
CA ALA A 432 -7.37 -5.11 -6.31
C ALA A 432 -8.06 -5.59 -5.03
N VAL A 433 -8.27 -6.90 -4.93
CA VAL A 433 -8.93 -7.55 -3.79
C VAL A 433 -7.93 -8.45 -3.08
N SER A 434 -7.86 -8.38 -1.75
CA SER A 434 -7.03 -9.26 -0.94
C SER A 434 -7.82 -9.88 0.21
N ASP A 435 -7.45 -11.10 0.61
CA ASP A 435 -8.03 -11.79 1.77
C ASP A 435 -7.05 -12.79 2.39
N TRP A 436 -7.53 -13.54 3.39
CA TRP A 436 -6.79 -14.60 4.05
C TRP A 436 -7.50 -15.96 3.87
N VAL A 437 -6.75 -17.01 3.50
CA VAL A 437 -7.31 -18.37 3.43
C VAL A 437 -7.66 -18.91 4.82
N GLY A 438 -8.57 -19.88 4.86
CA GLY A 438 -9.01 -20.52 6.11
C GLY A 438 -9.91 -19.63 6.97
N SER A 439 -10.47 -18.55 6.41
CA SER A 439 -11.38 -17.64 7.09
C SER A 439 -12.80 -17.71 6.51
N ARG A 440 -13.69 -16.82 6.96
CA ARG A 440 -15.05 -16.66 6.36
C ARG A 440 -15.03 -15.88 5.05
N SER A 441 -13.91 -15.29 4.65
CA SER A 441 -13.77 -14.64 3.35
C SER A 441 -13.86 -15.68 2.24
N ASN A 442 -14.46 -15.29 1.12
CA ASN A 442 -14.58 -16.08 -0.09
C ASN A 442 -14.24 -15.17 -1.27
N ILE A 443 -12.94 -14.96 -1.51
CA ILE A 443 -12.45 -14.05 -2.56
C ILE A 443 -13.00 -14.39 -3.94
N ASP A 444 -13.20 -15.67 -4.27
CA ASP A 444 -13.68 -16.06 -5.61
C ASP A 444 -15.14 -15.64 -5.82
N ALA A 445 -16.02 -15.94 -4.86
CA ALA A 445 -17.41 -15.49 -4.90
C ALA A 445 -17.49 -13.95 -4.81
N PHE A 446 -16.69 -13.33 -3.95
CA PHE A 446 -16.69 -11.88 -3.75
C PHE A 446 -16.24 -11.15 -5.03
N CYS A 447 -15.15 -11.56 -5.66
CA CYS A 447 -14.69 -10.99 -6.94
C CYS A 447 -15.74 -11.12 -8.05
N GLY A 448 -16.40 -12.28 -8.16
CA GLY A 448 -17.52 -12.46 -9.09
C GLY A 448 -18.69 -11.52 -8.78
N ASN A 449 -19.01 -11.36 -7.50
CA ASN A 449 -20.08 -10.49 -7.04
C ASN A 449 -19.75 -9.00 -7.19
N ILE A 450 -18.48 -8.58 -7.23
CA ILE A 450 -18.08 -7.21 -7.60
C ILE A 450 -18.47 -6.91 -9.05
N LEU A 451 -18.17 -7.82 -9.98
CA LEU A 451 -18.56 -7.66 -11.38
C LEU A 451 -20.09 -7.60 -11.53
N TRP A 452 -20.81 -8.51 -10.86
CA TRP A 452 -22.27 -8.47 -10.82
C TRP A 452 -22.80 -7.16 -10.25
N ALA A 453 -22.21 -6.65 -9.16
CA ALA A 453 -22.70 -5.45 -8.51
C ALA A 453 -22.47 -4.20 -9.39
N LEU A 454 -21.31 -4.09 -10.03
CA LEU A 454 -21.03 -3.01 -10.97
C LEU A 454 -22.01 -3.05 -12.15
N ASP A 455 -22.27 -4.24 -12.70
CA ASP A 455 -23.25 -4.42 -13.78
C ASP A 455 -24.68 -4.07 -13.34
N ALA A 456 -25.09 -4.53 -12.15
CA ALA A 456 -26.41 -4.25 -11.56
C ALA A 456 -26.65 -2.76 -11.30
N LEU A 457 -25.59 -1.95 -11.16
CA LEU A 457 -25.69 -0.50 -11.01
C LEU A 457 -25.80 0.24 -12.35
N SER A 458 -25.45 -0.38 -13.49
CA SER A 458 -25.47 0.25 -14.82
C SER A 458 -26.79 0.94 -15.17
N PRO A 459 -27.98 0.36 -14.88
CA PRO A 459 -29.27 1.00 -15.22
C PRO A 459 -29.50 2.36 -14.56
N PHE A 460 -28.83 2.64 -13.44
CA PHE A 460 -28.93 3.92 -12.72
C PHE A 460 -27.98 4.99 -13.24
N LEU A 461 -27.07 4.63 -14.17
CA LEU A 461 -26.05 5.51 -14.75
C LEU A 461 -26.46 6.10 -16.10
N THR A 462 -27.64 5.77 -16.61
CA THR A 462 -28.14 6.35 -17.86
C THR A 462 -28.80 7.71 -17.57
N PRO A 463 -28.43 8.79 -18.28
CA PRO A 463 -29.12 10.07 -18.15
C PRO A 463 -30.61 9.92 -18.47
N ALA A 464 -31.47 10.58 -17.69
CA ALA A 464 -32.93 10.57 -17.88
C ALA A 464 -33.39 11.06 -19.27
N GLN A 465 -32.50 11.64 -20.09
CA GLN A 465 -32.77 12.16 -21.44
C GLN A 465 -32.61 11.12 -22.56
N LYS A 466 -32.38 9.84 -22.26
CA LYS A 466 -32.27 8.74 -23.25
C LYS A 466 -33.08 7.48 -22.89
N LEU A 467 -34.17 7.63 -22.15
CA LEU A 467 -35.18 6.57 -21.93
C LEU A 467 -36.49 6.94 -22.62
#